data_AF-A0A395CUB9-F1
#
_entry.id   AF-A0A395CUB9-F1
#
_cell.length_a   1.000
_cell.length_b   1.000
_cell.length_c   1.000
_cell.angle_alpha   90.00
_cell.angle_beta   90.00
_cell.angle_gamma   90.00
#
_symmetry.space_group_name_H-M   'P 1'
#
loop_
_entity.id
_entity.type
_entity.pdbx_description
1 polymer ?
#
loop_
_entity_poly.entity_id
_entity_poly.type
_entity_poly.pdbx_seq_one_letter_code
_entity_poly.pdbx_strand_id
1 'polypeptide(L)'
;MAVRNFLRSLVVLCAFYGAAGLVASYFIWHGVNGQRGLKAGVEYEQRIADLRQELEGLRAERGQWERRIALVRGDRIDSDILDNEARAALGRVHRNEVVILPPQKTKPADR
;
A
#
# COMPACT_ATOMS: atom_id res chain seq x y z
N MET A 1 50.80 -39.17 43.50
CA MET A 1 50.37 -39.02 42.08
C MET A 1 48.85 -39.06 41.89
N ALA A 2 48.11 -39.88 42.66
CA ALA A 2 46.66 -40.04 42.50
C ALA A 2 45.84 -38.74 42.69
N VAL A 3 46.11 -37.95 43.74
CA VAL A 3 45.34 -36.72 44.06
C VAL A 3 45.36 -35.71 42.91
N ARG A 4 46.51 -35.54 42.23
CA ARG A 4 46.65 -34.62 41.08
C ARG A 4 45.83 -35.08 39.87
N ASN A 5 45.64 -36.39 39.67
CA ASN A 5 44.84 -36.92 38.58
C ASN A 5 43.34 -36.80 38.86
N PHE A 6 42.92 -37.03 40.11
CA PHE A 6 41.53 -36.82 40.53
C PHE A 6 41.13 -35.34 40.44
N LEU A 7 41.98 -34.41 40.89
CA LEU A 7 41.71 -32.98 40.82
C LEU A 7 41.57 -32.49 39.37
N ARG A 8 42.41 -32.99 38.46
CA ARG A 8 42.31 -32.69 37.03
C ARG A 8 41.01 -33.20 36.42
N SER A 9 40.61 -34.43 36.76
CA SER A 9 39.37 -35.01 36.26
C SER A 9 38.13 -34.23 36.76
N LEU A 10 38.12 -33.82 38.03
CA LEU A 10 37.06 -33.00 38.59
C LEU A 10 36.97 -31.63 37.90
N VAL A 11 38.10 -30.96 37.68
CA VAL A 11 38.17 -29.66 36.99
C VAL A 11 37.69 -29.76 35.54
N VAL A 12 38.09 -30.80 34.82
CA VAL A 12 37.64 -31.02 33.43
C VAL A 12 36.14 -31.27 33.38
N LEU A 13 35.59 -32.03 34.34
CA LEU A 13 34.16 -32.31 34.42
C LEU A 13 33.35 -31.03 34.72
N CYS A 14 33.78 -30.24 35.70
CA CYS A 14 33.16 -28.95 36.02
C CYS A 14 33.25 -27.96 34.85
N ALA A 15 34.40 -27.90 34.17
CA ALA A 15 34.59 -27.04 33.01
C ALA A 15 33.68 -27.45 31.85
N PHE A 16 33.54 -28.75 31.59
CA PHE A 16 32.66 -29.27 30.56
C PHE A 16 31.18 -28.94 30.83
N TYR A 17 30.69 -29.22 32.04
CA TYR A 17 29.30 -28.91 32.39
C TYR A 17 29.04 -27.39 32.46
N GLY A 18 30.02 -26.60 32.90
CA GLY A 18 29.94 -25.14 32.89
C GLY A 18 29.84 -24.58 31.46
N ALA A 19 30.68 -25.08 30.55
CA ALA A 19 30.64 -24.69 29.13
C ALA A 19 29.30 -25.11 28.48
N ALA A 20 28.82 -26.33 28.75
CA ALA A 20 27.54 -26.80 28.25
C ALA A 20 26.37 -25.94 28.76
N GLY A 21 26.38 -25.54 30.04
CA GLY A 21 25.38 -24.65 30.63
C GLY A 21 25.39 -23.25 30.00
N LEU A 22 26.56 -22.70 29.73
CA LEU A 22 26.70 -21.40 29.03
C LEU A 22 26.14 -21.46 27.61
N VAL A 23 26.47 -22.52 26.85
CA VAL A 23 25.94 -22.71 25.49
C VAL A 23 24.42 -22.88 25.52
N ALA A 24 23.88 -23.70 26.43
CA ALA A 24 22.44 -23.87 26.58
C ALA A 24 21.74 -22.55 26.92
N SER A 25 22.30 -21.78 27.86
CA SER A 25 21.75 -20.47 28.26
C SER A 25 21.78 -19.46 27.12
N TYR A 26 22.85 -19.44 26.32
CA TYR A 26 22.95 -18.61 25.12
C TYR A 26 21.86 -18.96 24.11
N PHE A 27 21.64 -20.25 23.82
CA PHE A 27 20.58 -20.69 22.92
C PHE A 27 19.18 -20.39 23.45
N ILE A 28 18.93 -20.53 24.75
CA ILE A 28 17.64 -20.16 25.37
C ILE A 28 17.41 -18.65 25.24
N TRP A 29 18.40 -17.83 25.56
CA TRP A 29 18.30 -16.37 25.46
C TRP A 29 18.07 -15.92 24.02
N HIS A 30 18.81 -16.47 23.05
CA HIS A 30 18.61 -16.18 21.63
C HIS A 30 17.33 -16.80 21.07
N GLY A 31 16.85 -17.91 21.61
CA GLY A 31 15.55 -18.48 21.23
C GLY A 31 14.38 -17.62 21.69
N VAL A 32 14.50 -16.98 22.86
CA VAL A 32 13.49 -16.08 23.41
C VAL A 32 13.53 -14.68 22.77
N ASN A 33 14.73 -14.14 22.52
CA ASN A 33 14.94 -12.79 21.97
C ASN A 33 15.16 -12.76 20.44
N GLY A 34 15.29 -13.91 19.80
CA GLY A 34 15.49 -13.99 18.36
C GLY A 34 14.24 -13.60 17.58
N GLN A 35 14.44 -13.16 16.34
CA GLN A 35 13.39 -12.77 15.37
C GLN A 35 12.28 -13.82 15.16
N ARG A 36 12.45 -15.07 15.60
CA ARG A 36 11.47 -16.16 15.51
C ARG A 36 11.08 -16.76 16.86
N GLY A 37 11.46 -16.11 17.97
CA GLY A 37 11.10 -16.57 19.31
C GLY A 37 9.60 -16.49 19.55
N LEU A 38 9.11 -17.22 20.56
CA LEU A 38 7.68 -17.33 20.93
C LEU A 38 6.89 -16.01 20.99
N LYS A 39 7.57 -14.87 21.19
CA LYS A 39 6.96 -13.53 21.20
C LYS A 39 6.79 -12.90 19.81
N ALA A 40 7.64 -13.26 18.85
CA ALA A 40 7.61 -12.72 17.50
C ALA A 40 6.33 -13.13 16.76
N GLY A 41 5.83 -14.35 16.99
CA GLY A 41 4.59 -14.83 16.37
C GLY A 41 3.40 -13.91 16.65
N VAL A 42 3.25 -13.45 17.89
CA VAL A 42 2.12 -12.61 18.31
C VAL A 42 2.18 -11.22 17.70
N GLU A 43 3.37 -10.58 17.69
CA GLU A 43 3.52 -9.25 17.10
C GLU A 43 3.37 -9.28 15.57
N TYR A 44 3.87 -10.32 14.91
CA TYR A 44 3.66 -10.49 13.47
C TYR A 44 2.21 -10.78 13.12
N GLU A 45 1.50 -11.57 13.93
CA GLU A 45 0.10 -11.88 13.68
C GLU A 45 -0.80 -10.65 13.86
N GLN A 46 -0.50 -9.79 14.83
CA GLN A 46 -1.14 -8.48 14.97
C GLN A 46 -0.85 -7.57 13.77
N ARG A 47 0.42 -7.44 13.36
CA ARG A 47 0.77 -6.65 12.17
C ARG A 47 0.12 -7.19 10.89
N ILE A 48 0.02 -8.51 10.74
CA ILE A 48 -0.67 -9.14 9.61
C ILE A 48 -2.16 -8.80 9.65
N ALA A 49 -2.80 -8.83 10.82
CA ALA A 49 -4.20 -8.46 10.97
C ALA A 49 -4.43 -6.98 10.61
N ASP A 50 -3.59 -6.07 11.11
CA ASP A 50 -3.68 -4.64 10.83
C ASP A 50 -3.50 -4.34 9.34
N LEU A 51 -2.46 -4.92 8.72
CA LEU A 51 -2.21 -4.76 7.28
C LEU A 51 -3.33 -5.34 6.42
N ARG A 52 -3.96 -6.45 6.84
CA ARG A 52 -5.13 -7.00 6.16
C ARG A 52 -6.31 -6.05 6.23
N GLN A 53 -6.55 -5.44 7.39
CA GLN A 53 -7.63 -4.48 7.56
C GLN A 53 -7.42 -3.22 6.71
N GLU A 54 -6.19 -2.72 6.64
CA GLU A 54 -5.85 -1.59 5.75
C GLU A 54 -6.08 -1.95 4.27
N LEU A 55 -5.68 -3.15 3.87
CA LEU A 55 -5.85 -3.64 2.50
C LEU A 55 -7.34 -3.79 2.13
N GLU A 56 -8.16 -4.33 3.02
CA GLU A 56 -9.62 -4.40 2.86
C GLU A 56 -10.23 -2.99 2.66
N GLY A 57 -9.80 -2.01 3.47
CA GLY A 57 -10.23 -0.62 3.34
C GLY A 57 -9.88 -0.01 1.97
N LEU A 58 -8.62 -0.16 1.55
CA LEU A 58 -8.15 0.32 0.25
C LEU A 58 -8.84 -0.36 -0.94
N ARG A 59 -9.13 -1.66 -0.84
CA ARG A 59 -9.92 -2.38 -1.85
C ARG A 59 -11.34 -1.87 -1.94
N ALA A 60 -11.98 -1.60 -0.80
CA ALA A 60 -13.33 -1.03 -0.78
C ALA A 60 -13.34 0.36 -1.43
N GLU A 61 -12.34 1.19 -1.15
CA GLU A 61 -12.19 2.50 -1.79
C GLU A 61 -11.99 2.38 -3.31
N ARG A 62 -11.09 1.50 -3.74
CA ARG A 62 -10.91 1.18 -5.17
C ARG A 62 -12.21 0.76 -5.84
N GLY A 63 -12.97 -0.16 -5.24
CA GLY A 63 -14.24 -0.61 -5.80
C GLY A 63 -15.31 0.49 -5.86
N GLN A 64 -15.26 1.50 -4.98
CA GLN A 64 -16.12 2.68 -5.09
C GLN A 64 -15.70 3.56 -6.28
N TRP A 65 -14.41 3.82 -6.44
CA TRP A 65 -13.90 4.59 -7.57
C TRP A 65 -14.11 3.89 -8.90
N GLU A 66 -13.91 2.57 -8.98
CA GLU A 66 -14.16 1.78 -10.18
C GLU A 66 -15.64 1.84 -10.59
N ARG A 67 -16.58 1.79 -9.63
CA ARG A 67 -18.01 2.00 -9.92
C ARG A 67 -18.30 3.40 -10.42
N ARG A 68 -17.71 4.44 -9.81
CA ARG A 68 -17.87 5.83 -10.26
C ARG A 68 -17.30 6.03 -11.66
N ILE A 69 -16.12 5.49 -11.93
CA ILE A 69 -15.49 5.52 -13.25
C ILE A 69 -16.33 4.75 -14.25
N ALA A 70 -16.90 3.59 -13.90
CA ALA A 70 -17.78 2.85 -14.80
C ALA A 70 -19.07 3.63 -15.14
N LEU A 71 -19.62 4.40 -14.20
CA LEU A 71 -20.76 5.28 -14.45
C LEU A 71 -20.40 6.46 -15.37
N VAL A 72 -19.21 7.03 -15.22
CA VAL A 72 -18.73 8.16 -16.06
C VAL A 72 -18.25 7.68 -17.43
N ARG A 73 -17.59 6.52 -17.47
CA ARG A 73 -17.08 5.83 -18.65
C ARG A 73 -18.11 4.85 -19.19
N GLY A 74 -19.38 5.27 -19.24
CA GLY A 74 -20.35 4.58 -20.10
C GLY A 74 -19.67 4.29 -21.43
N ASP A 75 -19.76 3.04 -21.86
CA ASP A 75 -18.85 2.31 -22.77
C ASP A 75 -18.59 2.95 -24.15
N ARG A 76 -19.19 4.11 -24.42
CA ARG A 76 -19.03 4.92 -25.62
C ARG A 76 -19.07 6.39 -25.21
N ILE A 77 -18.01 7.13 -25.53
CA ILE A 77 -18.13 8.59 -25.64
C ILE A 77 -19.25 8.82 -26.65
N ASP A 78 -20.32 9.48 -26.22
CA ASP A 78 -21.50 9.70 -27.05
C ASP A 78 -21.07 10.37 -28.35
N SER A 79 -21.37 9.75 -29.50
CA SER A 79 -20.90 10.27 -30.79
C SER A 79 -21.41 11.68 -31.05
N ASP A 80 -22.56 12.01 -30.46
CA ASP A 80 -23.18 13.33 -30.55
C ASP A 80 -22.36 14.39 -29.80
N ILE A 81 -21.73 14.05 -28.66
CA ILE A 81 -20.84 14.97 -27.95
C ILE A 81 -19.57 15.23 -28.76
N LEU A 82 -19.00 14.20 -29.38
CA LEU A 82 -17.83 14.34 -30.27
C LEU A 82 -18.15 15.16 -31.53
N ASP A 83 -19.33 14.97 -32.12
CA ASP A 83 -19.79 15.70 -33.30
C ASP A 83 -20.06 17.18 -32.98
N ASN A 84 -20.65 17.47 -31.81
CA ASN A 84 -20.81 18.84 -31.31
C ASN A 84 -19.47 19.55 -31.12
N GLU A 85 -18.50 18.88 -30.49
CA GLU A 85 -17.20 19.49 -30.22
C GLU A 85 -16.35 19.67 -31.48
N ALA A 86 -16.43 18.72 -32.42
CA ALA A 86 -15.81 18.85 -33.74
C ALA A 86 -16.41 20.02 -34.53
N ARG A 87 -17.74 20.22 -34.47
CA ARG A 87 -18.43 21.34 -35.12
C ARG A 87 -18.09 22.68 -34.50
N ALA A 88 -18.07 22.75 -33.17
CA ALA A 88 -17.68 23.94 -32.43
C ALA A 88 -16.24 24.35 -32.78
N ALA A 89 -15.30 23.40 -32.81
CA ALA A 89 -13.91 23.65 -33.20
C ALA A 89 -13.76 24.12 -34.65
N LEU A 90 -14.58 23.59 -35.56
CA LEU A 90 -14.57 23.96 -36.99
C LEU A 90 -15.45 25.19 -37.31
N GLY A 91 -16.11 25.78 -36.31
CA GLY A 91 -17.02 26.92 -36.49
C GLY A 91 -18.21 26.61 -37.41
N ARG A 92 -18.66 25.35 -37.47
CA ARG A 92 -19.77 24.93 -38.33
C ARG A 92 -21.04 24.70 -37.53
N VAL A 93 -22.16 25.12 -38.09
CA VAL A 93 -23.49 25.07 -37.46
C VAL A 93 -24.40 24.20 -38.33
N HIS A 94 -25.26 23.38 -37.72
CA HIS A 94 -26.11 22.45 -38.46
C HIS A 94 -27.22 23.19 -39.23
N ARG A 95 -27.75 22.59 -40.31
CA ARG A 95 -28.75 23.24 -41.19
C ARG A 95 -30.01 23.72 -40.45
N ASN A 96 -30.34 23.11 -39.33
CA ASN A 96 -31.54 23.36 -38.53
C ASN A 96 -31.26 24.15 -37.24
N GLU A 97 -30.06 24.73 -37.08
CA GLU A 97 -29.67 25.48 -35.90
C GLU A 97 -29.70 27.01 -36.17
N VAL A 98 -30.12 27.78 -35.17
CA VAL A 98 -30.29 29.24 -35.28
C VAL A 98 -29.18 29.94 -34.51
N VAL A 99 -28.35 30.73 -35.20
CA VAL A 99 -27.32 31.56 -34.57
C VAL A 99 -27.91 32.94 -34.25
N ILE A 100 -27.95 33.30 -32.97
CA ILE A 100 -28.37 34.63 -32.51
C ILE A 100 -27.12 35.48 -32.31
N LEU A 101 -26.85 36.42 -33.21
CA LEU A 101 -25.78 37.40 -33.01
C LEU A 101 -26.30 38.52 -32.09
N PRO A 102 -25.64 38.81 -30.96
CA PRO A 102 -26.03 39.93 -30.11
C PRO A 102 -25.85 41.26 -30.86
N PRO A 103 -26.71 42.26 -30.59
CA PRO A 103 -26.62 43.56 -31.27
C PRO A 103 -25.26 44.20 -30.99
N GLN A 104 -24.55 44.57 -32.06
CA GLN A 104 -23.30 45.28 -31.93
C GLN A 104 -23.58 46.67 -31.35
N LYS A 105 -23.11 46.93 -30.12
CA LYS A 105 -23.08 48.29 -29.57
C LYS A 105 -22.10 49.10 -30.41
N THR A 106 -22.60 49.80 -31.42
CA THR A 106 -21.85 50.84 -32.12
C THR A 106 -21.53 51.94 -31.12
N LYS A 107 -20.25 52.08 -30.77
CA LYS A 107 -19.75 53.21 -29.98
C LYS A 107 -20.01 54.47 -30.82
N PRO A 108 -20.80 55.45 -30.35
CA PRO A 108 -21.07 56.66 -31.11
C PRO A 108 -19.76 57.40 -31.34
N ALA A 109 -19.53 57.80 -32.59
CA ALA A 109 -18.38 58.61 -32.98
C ALA A 109 -18.45 59.96 -32.25
N ASP A 110 -17.45 60.16 -31.39
CA ASP A 110 -17.11 61.45 -30.79
C ASP A 110 -16.83 62.45 -31.93
N ARG A 111 -17.56 63.57 -31.91
CA ARG A 111 -17.43 64.70 -32.84
C ARG A 111 -16.81 65.87 -32.10
#